data_AF-A0A323TZR9-F1
#
_entry.id   AF-A0A323TZR9-F1
#
_cell.length_a   1.000
_cell.length_b   1.000
_cell.length_c   1.000
_cell.angle_alpha   90.00
_cell.angle_beta   90.00
_cell.angle_gamma   90.00
#
_symmetry.space_group_name_H-M   'P 1'
#
loop_
_entity.id
_entity.type
_entity.pdbx_description
1 polymer ?
#
loop_
_entity_poly.entity_id
_entity_poly.type
_entity_poly.pdbx_seq_one_letter_code
_entity_poly.pdbx_strand_id
1 'polypeptide(L)' 'MLEIRKIGEDFYLVGGEYTASSFNEAVVIAYKNKKIKGFKVDCMEISFWKKLKHKLNFPFLLLEAWM' A
#
# COMPACT_ATOMS: atom_id res chain seq x y z
N MET A 1 17.04 -3.82 -8.77
CA MET A 1 15.75 -4.48 -9.01
C MET A 1 15.94 -5.85 -8.43
N LEU A 2 15.24 -6.14 -7.34
CA LEU A 2 15.37 -7.45 -6.67
C LEU A 2 14.58 -8.49 -7.46
N GLU A 3 15.07 -9.73 -7.49
CA GLU A 3 14.34 -10.85 -8.08
C GLU A 3 13.06 -11.13 -7.28
N ILE A 4 11.95 -11.39 -7.98
CA ILE A 4 10.68 -11.83 -7.37
C ILE A 4 10.47 -13.29 -7.76
N ARG A 5 10.32 -14.17 -6.77
CA ARG A 5 9.98 -15.59 -6.97
C ARG A 5 8.67 -15.92 -6.27
N LYS A 6 7.78 -16.65 -6.94
CA LYS A 6 6.57 -17.19 -6.31
C LYS A 6 6.92 -18.46 -5.55
N ILE A 7 6.58 -18.52 -4.26
CA ILE A 7 6.88 -19.66 -3.37
C ILE A 7 5.62 -20.40 -2.95
N GLY A 8 4.48 -19.70 -2.89
CA GLY A 8 3.18 -20.30 -2.57
C GLY A 8 2.06 -19.65 -3.36
N GLU A 9 0.83 -20.11 -3.14
CA GLU A 9 -0.37 -19.63 -3.83
C GLU A 9 -0.50 -18.11 -3.72
N ASP A 10 -0.28 -17.59 -2.50
CA ASP A 10 -0.33 -16.17 -2.15
C ASP A 10 1.00 -15.61 -1.62
N PHE A 11 2.13 -16.30 -1.81
CA PHE A 11 3.42 -15.87 -1.24
C PHE A 11 4.50 -15.66 -2.31
N TYR A 12 5.07 -14.46 -2.30
CA TYR A 12 6.17 -14.04 -3.16
C TYR A 12 7.40 -13.73 -2.31
N LEU A 13 8.55 -14.24 -2.70
CA LEU A 13 9.85 -13.92 -2.13
C LEU A 13 10.55 -12.89 -3.00
N VAL A 14 11.06 -11.83 -2.39
CA VAL A 14 11.73 -10.72 -3.05
C VAL A 14 13.16 -10.63 -2.54
N GLY A 15 14.12 -10.80 -3.45
CA GLY A 15 15.54 -10.65 -3.17
C GLY A 15 16.12 -11.67 -2.17
N GLY A 16 15.44 -12.78 -1.89
CA GLY A 16 15.93 -13.78 -0.93
C GLY A 16 15.55 -13.51 0.53
N GLU A 17 15.14 -12.28 0.86
CA GLU A 17 15.02 -11.82 2.25
C GLU A 17 13.60 -11.38 2.64
N TYR A 18 12.83 -10.88 1.67
CA TYR A 18 11.51 -10.32 1.93
C TYR A 18 10.40 -11.22 1.40
N THR A 19 9.31 -11.35 2.15
CA THR A 19 8.10 -12.05 1.72
C THR A 19 6.96 -11.06 1.54
N ALA A 20 6.16 -11.24 0.48
CA ALA A 20 4.98 -10.44 0.17
C ALA A 20 3.78 -11.37 -0.06
N SER A 21 2.61 -10.94 0.42
CA SER A 21 1.35 -11.69 0.28
C SER A 21 0.61 -11.36 -1.03
N SER A 22 1.10 -10.39 -1.79
CA SER A 22 0.54 -9.99 -3.07
C SER A 22 1.65 -9.62 -4.06
N PHE A 23 1.38 -9.84 -5.35
CA PHE A 23 2.33 -9.52 -6.41
C PHE A 23 2.67 -8.02 -6.43
N ASN A 24 1.67 -7.14 -6.18
CA ASN A 24 1.90 -5.70 -6.13
C ASN A 24 2.84 -5.29 -5.00
N GLU A 25 2.66 -5.87 -3.82
CA GLU A 25 3.56 -5.62 -2.69
C GLU A 25 4.97 -6.13 -2.99
N ALA A 26 5.10 -7.28 -3.64
CA ALA A 26 6.38 -7.81 -4.10
C ALA A 26 7.10 -6.85 -5.07
N VAL A 27 6.35 -6.27 -6.01
CA VAL A 27 6.87 -5.27 -6.96
C VAL A 27 7.32 -3.99 -6.23
N VAL A 28 6.55 -3.49 -5.28
CA VAL A 28 6.93 -2.30 -4.51
C VAL A 28 8.22 -2.55 -3.73
N ILE A 29 8.37 -3.72 -3.09
CA ILE A 29 9.59 -4.09 -2.35
C ILE A 29 10.77 -4.23 -3.31
N ALA A 30 10.58 -4.89 -4.46
CA ALA A 30 11.63 -5.10 -5.44
C ALA A 30 12.20 -3.81 -6.06
N TYR A 31 11.40 -2.74 -6.00
CA TYR A 31 11.70 -1.42 -6.57
C TYR A 31 11.77 -0.30 -5.52
N LYS A 32 11.79 -0.61 -4.22
CA LYS A 32 11.72 0.40 -3.13
C LYS A 32 12.76 1.53 -3.24
N ASN A 33 13.93 1.26 -3.85
CA ASN A 33 15.01 2.23 -4.08
C ASN A 33 15.05 2.84 -5.50
N LYS A 34 14.16 2.43 -6.41
CA LYS A 34 14.01 3.02 -7.74
C LYS A 34 12.58 3.51 -7.91
N LYS A 35 12.38 4.83 -8.03
CA LYS A 35 11.12 5.45 -8.47
C LYS A 35 10.65 4.71 -9.73
N ILE A 36 9.59 3.90 -9.62
CA ILE A 36 9.01 3.21 -10.77
C ILE A 36 8.33 4.30 -11.61
N LYS A 37 8.97 4.73 -12.70
CA LYS A 37 8.33 5.61 -13.68
C LYS A 37 7.16 4.85 -14.30
N GLY A 38 5.94 5.10 -13.81
CA GLY A 38 4.69 4.49 -14.29
C GLY A 38 3.80 3.91 -13.19
N PHE A 39 4.35 3.47 -12.06
CA PHE A 39 3.56 3.18 -10.85
C PHE A 39 3.35 4.49 -10.09
N LYS A 40 2.55 5.37 -10.68
CA LYS A 40 1.98 6.47 -9.92
C LYS A 40 0.97 5.82 -9.01
N VAL A 41 1.27 5.87 -7.72
CA VAL A 41 0.49 5.30 -6.62
C VAL A 41 -0.81 6.11 -6.45
N ASP A 42 -1.47 6.49 -7.55
CA ASP A 42 -2.70 7.28 -7.57
C ASP A 42 -3.83 6.52 -6.84
N CYS A 43 -3.83 5.18 -6.87
CA CYS A 43 -4.78 4.37 -6.09
C CYS A 43 -4.53 4.45 -4.57
N MET A 44 -3.27 4.53 -4.11
CA MET A 44 -3.01 4.69 -2.68
C MET A 44 -3.14 6.15 -2.25
N GLU A 45 -2.89 7.11 -3.14
CA GLU A 45 -3.08 8.52 -2.87
C GLU A 45 -4.57 8.83 -2.69
N ILE A 46 -5.46 8.39 -3.60
CA ILE A 46 -6.92 8.58 -3.45
C ILE A 46 -7.45 7.87 -2.20
N SER A 47 -7.03 6.63 -1.93
CA SER A 47 -7.48 5.90 -0.74
C SER A 47 -6.90 6.46 0.56
N PHE A 48 -5.69 7.01 0.53
CA PHE A 48 -5.08 7.74 1.64
C PHE A 48 -5.82 9.05 1.93
N TRP A 49 -6.12 9.86 0.91
CA TRP A 49 -6.93 11.08 1.05
C TRP A 49 -8.34 10.77 1.56
N LYS A 50 -8.96 9.67 1.10
CA LYS A 50 -10.29 9.23 1.55
C LYS A 50 -10.25 8.77 3.02
N LYS A 51 -9.23 8.03 3.44
CA LYS A 51 -9.00 7.64 4.85
C LYS A 51 -8.71 8.86 5.74
N LEU A 52 -7.89 9.79 5.27
CA LEU A 52 -7.52 11.00 6.00
C LEU A 52 -8.74 11.91 6.20
N LYS A 53 -9.54 12.12 5.14
CA LYS A 53 -10.79 12.90 5.21
C LYS A 53 -11.78 12.28 6.20
N HIS A 54 -11.94 10.96 6.18
CA HIS A 54 -12.81 10.27 7.14
C HIS A 54 -12.32 10.42 8.59
N LYS A 55 -11.01 10.39 8.82
CA LYS A 55 -10.41 10.54 10.16
C LYS A 55 -10.57 11.96 10.71
N LEU A 56 -10.47 12.98 9.85
CA LEU A 56 -10.69 14.38 10.22
C LEU A 56 -12.18 14.70 10.47
N ASN A 57 -13.09 14.08 9.73
CA ASN A 57 -14.53 14.26 9.91
C ASN A 57 -15.09 13.50 11.12
N PHE A 58 -14.41 12.44 11.59
CA PHE A 58 -14.86 11.63 12.72
C PHE A 58 -15.13 12.42 14.02
N PRO A 59 -14.23 13.31 14.51
CA PRO A 59 -14.51 14.10 15.71
C PRO A 59 -15.69 15.07 15.52
N PHE A 60 -15.89 15.63 14.32
CA PHE A 60 -17.03 16.49 14.02
C PHE A 60 -18.36 15.72 14.06
N LEU A 61 -18.37 14.50 13.51
CA LEU A 61 -19.54 13.60 13.52
C LEU A 61 -19.90 13.19 14.96
N LEU A 62 -18.88 13.03 15.82
CA LEU A 62 -19.04 12.67 17.22
C LEU A 62 -19.56 13.84 18.07
N LEU A 63 -19.14 15.07 17.74
CA LEU A 63 -19.65 16.31 18.32
C LEU A 63 -21.11 16.60 17.92
N GLU A 64 -21.47 16.37 16.66
CA GLU A 64 -22.84 16.55 16.16
C GLU A 64 -23.81 15.52 16.76
N ALA A 65 -23.35 14.31 17.06
CA ALA A 65 -24.15 13.29 17.76
C ALA A 65 -24.31 13.54 19.27
N TRP A 66 -23.55 14.48 19.84
CA TRP A 66 -23.63 14.88 21.24
C TRP A 66 -24.46 16.15 21.47
N MET A 67 -24.74 16.93 20.42
CA MET A 67 -25.73 18.01 20.43
C MET A 67 -27.12 17.47 20.12
#